data_AF-A0A7J8FS02-F1
#
_entry.id   AF-A0A7J8FS02-F1
#
_cell.length_a   1.000
_cell.length_b   1.000
_cell.length_c   1.000
_cell.angle_alpha   90.00
_cell.angle_beta   90.00
_cell.angle_gamma   90.00
#
_symmetry.space_group_name_H-M   'P 1'
#
loop_
_entity.id
_entity.type
_entity.pdbx_description
1 polymer ?
#
loop_
_entity_poly.entity_id
_entity_poly.type
_entity_poly.pdbx_seq_one_letter_code
_entity_poly.pdbx_strand_id
1 'polypeptide(L)'
;MRHLAGLFRALLGEEILLFTTDGPEGLKCGSLEGLYTTVDFGPADNMTKIFALQREYEPHGPLVNSEYYTGWLDYWGQNHSTRSITDVTRGLENMLKLGASVNM
;
A
#
# COMPACT_ATOMS: atom_id res chain seq x y z
N MET A 1 6.15 -16.91 -0.54
CA MET A 1 5.33 -16.32 0.54
C MET A 1 4.72 -17.34 1.51
N ARG A 2 4.16 -18.49 1.09
CA ARG A 2 3.51 -19.46 2.02
C ARG A 2 4.34 -19.88 3.25
N HIS A 3 5.65 -20.10 3.08
CA HIS A 3 6.52 -20.47 4.21
C HIS A 3 6.56 -19.38 5.29
N LEU A 4 6.69 -18.11 4.90
CA LEU A 4 6.68 -16.99 5.84
C LEU A 4 5.32 -16.86 6.52
N ALA A 5 4.21 -16.95 5.76
CA ALA A 5 2.87 -16.92 6.34
C ALA A 5 2.68 -18.00 7.44
N GLY A 6 3.12 -19.23 7.17
CA GLY A 6 3.07 -20.32 8.15
C GLY A 6 3.92 -20.06 9.39
N LEU A 7 5.13 -19.50 9.21
CA LEU A 7 6.00 -19.14 10.32
C LEU A 7 5.39 -18.03 11.20
N PHE A 8 4.80 -17.01 10.58
CA PHE A 8 4.13 -15.92 11.30
C PHE A 8 2.93 -16.45 12.10
N ARG A 9 2.12 -17.34 11.53
CA ARG A 9 1.02 -17.99 12.26
C ARG A 9 1.50 -18.83 13.44
N ALA A 10 2.57 -19.60 13.24
CA ALA A 10 3.13 -20.43 14.30
C ALA A 10 3.69 -19.61 15.49
N LEU A 11 4.24 -18.43 15.22
CA LEU A 11 4.88 -17.58 16.23
C LEU A 11 3.92 -16.55 16.86
N LEU A 12 2.96 -16.05 16.10
CA LEU A 12 2.13 -14.90 16.48
C LEU A 12 0.65 -15.27 16.66
N GLY A 13 0.25 -16.50 16.31
CA GLY A 13 -1.12 -16.99 16.41
C GLY A 13 -2.02 -16.63 15.24
N GLU A 14 -3.27 -17.07 15.33
CA GLU A 14 -4.29 -16.91 14.27
C GLU A 14 -5.05 -15.59 14.36
N GLU A 15 -5.05 -14.91 15.51
CA GLU A 15 -5.86 -13.70 15.73
C GLU A 15 -5.28 -12.44 15.08
N ILE A 16 -3.97 -12.42 14.79
CA ILE A 16 -3.35 -11.25 14.18
C ILE A 16 -3.73 -11.13 12.70
N LEU A 17 -3.87 -9.88 12.22
CA LEU A 17 -4.05 -9.60 10.81
C LEU A 17 -2.68 -9.61 10.12
N LEU A 18 -2.51 -10.50 9.14
CA LEU A 18 -1.36 -10.49 8.24
C LEU A 18 -1.78 -9.87 6.91
N PHE A 19 -0.93 -9.01 6.35
CA PHE A 19 -1.18 -8.35 5.09
C PHE A 19 0.09 -8.27 4.23
N THR A 20 -0.06 -8.05 2.93
CA THR A 20 1.04 -7.78 1.99
C THR A 20 0.88 -6.38 1.41
N THR A 21 1.97 -5.79 0.93
CA THR A 21 1.99 -4.48 0.27
C THR A 21 2.73 -4.62 -1.04
N ASP A 22 2.08 -4.22 -2.13
CA ASP A 22 2.64 -4.24 -3.47
C ASP A 22 2.13 -3.07 -4.29
N GLY A 23 3.01 -2.48 -5.10
CA GLY A 23 2.61 -1.60 -6.18
C GLY A 23 1.78 -2.35 -7.25
N PRO A 24 1.09 -1.63 -8.16
CA PRO A 24 0.14 -2.22 -9.11
C PRO A 24 0.66 -3.40 -9.94
N GLU A 25 1.94 -3.38 -10.32
CA GLU A 25 2.58 -4.44 -11.12
C GLU A 25 2.97 -5.66 -10.28
N GLY A 26 3.19 -5.48 -8.98
CA GLY A 26 3.61 -6.52 -8.04
C GLY A 26 2.49 -7.44 -7.57
N LEU A 27 1.24 -6.94 -7.56
CA LEU A 27 0.07 -7.64 -7.00
C LEU A 27 -0.08 -9.09 -7.49
N LYS A 28 0.20 -9.36 -8.77
CA LYS A 28 0.09 -10.73 -9.33
C LYS A 28 1.02 -11.74 -8.63
N CYS A 29 2.18 -11.30 -8.17
CA CYS A 29 3.22 -12.15 -7.59
C CYS A 29 3.35 -11.98 -6.07
N GLY A 30 2.90 -10.85 -5.52
CA GLY A 30 2.98 -10.50 -4.11
C GLY A 30 1.80 -10.96 -3.27
N SER A 31 0.60 -10.98 -3.86
CA SER A 31 -0.63 -11.39 -3.17
C SER A 31 -0.64 -12.89 -2.83
N LEU A 32 -1.19 -13.22 -1.66
CA LEU A 32 -1.31 -14.61 -1.20
C LEU A 32 -2.64 -14.81 -0.46
N GLU A 33 -3.40 -15.82 -0.86
CA GLU A 33 -4.63 -16.22 -0.16
C GLU A 33 -4.40 -16.43 1.35
N GLY A 34 -5.25 -15.82 2.17
CA GLY A 34 -5.16 -15.83 3.63
C GLY A 34 -4.38 -14.67 4.26
N LEU A 35 -3.77 -13.80 3.43
CA LEU A 35 -3.16 -12.53 3.84
C LEU A 35 -3.91 -11.40 3.13
N TYR A 36 -4.20 -10.33 3.86
CA TYR A 36 -4.92 -9.19 3.27
C TYR A 36 -4.04 -8.43 2.27
N THR A 37 -4.50 -8.20 1.05
CA THR A 37 -3.73 -7.49 0.03
C THR A 37 -3.92 -5.97 0.16
N THR A 38 -2.83 -5.24 0.38
CA THR A 38 -2.78 -3.77 0.37
C THR A 38 -1.91 -3.27 -0.77
N VAL A 39 -2.03 -1.99 -1.09
CA VAL A 39 -1.30 -1.35 -2.19
C VAL A 39 -0.40 -0.24 -1.65
N ASP A 40 0.63 0.10 -2.42
CA ASP A 40 1.41 1.32 -2.24
C ASP A 40 1.31 2.21 -3.49
N PHE A 41 1.33 3.54 -3.28
CA PHE A 41 1.38 4.55 -4.32
C PHE A 41 1.58 5.96 -3.75
N GLY A 42 2.11 6.86 -4.57
CA GLY A 42 2.38 8.25 -4.19
C GLY A 42 1.38 9.27 -4.74
N PRO A 43 1.61 10.57 -4.46
CA PRO A 43 0.75 11.66 -4.91
C PRO A 43 0.62 11.81 -6.43
N ALA A 44 1.60 11.32 -7.20
CA ALA A 44 1.63 11.41 -8.66
C ALA A 44 0.81 10.30 -9.35
N ASP A 45 0.40 9.27 -8.60
CA ASP A 45 -0.25 8.09 -9.14
C ASP A 45 -1.77 8.23 -9.22
N ASN A 46 -2.38 7.41 -10.08
CA ASN A 46 -3.83 7.37 -10.23
C ASN A 46 -4.47 6.53 -9.11
N MET A 47 -4.73 7.18 -7.97
CA MET A 47 -5.35 6.58 -6.78
C MET A 47 -6.60 5.73 -7.10
N THR A 48 -7.53 6.24 -7.91
CA THR A 48 -8.78 5.53 -8.24
C THR A 48 -8.50 4.21 -8.96
N LYS A 49 -7.55 4.22 -9.91
CA LYS A 49 -7.15 3.01 -10.63
C LYS A 49 -6.48 2.00 -9.68
N ILE A 50 -5.64 2.46 -8.77
CA ILE A 50 -4.87 1.58 -7.89
C ILE A 50 -5.76 0.96 -6.81
N PHE A 51 -6.69 1.71 -6.22
CA PHE A 51 -7.69 1.13 -5.33
C PHE A 51 -8.69 0.21 -6.05
N ALA A 52 -9.01 0.47 -7.33
CA ALA A 52 -9.78 -0.48 -8.12
C ALA A 52 -9.01 -1.81 -8.29
N LEU A 53 -7.70 -1.77 -8.52
CA LEU A 53 -6.85 -2.97 -8.53
C LEU A 53 -6.83 -3.67 -7.17
N GLN A 54 -6.71 -2.92 -6.06
CA GLN A 54 -6.82 -3.51 -4.72
C GLN A 54 -8.14 -4.29 -4.58
N ARG A 55 -9.26 -3.76 -5.09
CA ARG A 55 -10.57 -4.42 -5.04
C ARG A 55 -10.68 -5.69 -5.89
N GLU A 56 -9.82 -5.88 -6.88
CA GLU A 56 -9.75 -7.15 -7.62
C GLU A 56 -9.19 -8.29 -6.75
N TYR A 57 -8.28 -7.98 -5.83
CA TYR A 57 -7.67 -8.94 -4.90
C TYR A 57 -8.43 -9.01 -3.56
N GLU A 58 -8.98 -7.89 -3.10
CA GLU A 58 -9.77 -7.77 -1.87
C GLU A 58 -11.13 -7.11 -2.16
N PRO A 59 -12.11 -7.86 -2.70
CA PRO A 59 -13.44 -7.34 -3.04
C PRO A 59 -14.18 -6.73 -1.85
N HIS A 60 -13.80 -7.12 -0.63
CA HIS A 60 -14.36 -6.64 0.63
C HIS A 60 -13.24 -6.15 1.56
N GLY A 61 -13.61 -5.45 2.64
CA GLY A 61 -12.67 -4.90 3.62
C GLY A 61 -12.21 -3.47 3.30
N PRO A 62 -11.28 -2.91 4.09
CA PRO A 62 -10.87 -1.51 3.96
C PRO A 62 -10.04 -1.25 2.69
N LEU A 63 -10.12 -0.05 2.14
CA LEU A 63 -9.07 0.42 1.22
C LEU A 63 -7.84 0.77 2.06
N VAL A 64 -6.66 0.36 1.62
CA VAL A 64 -5.42 0.58 2.38
C VAL A 64 -4.29 0.97 1.44
N ASN A 65 -3.76 2.19 1.61
CA ASN A 65 -2.44 2.56 1.08
C ASN A 65 -1.41 2.41 2.20
N SER A 66 -0.60 1.37 2.12
CA SER A 66 0.37 1.03 3.17
C SER A 66 1.65 1.87 3.08
N GLU A 67 1.90 2.54 1.95
CA GLU A 67 3.04 3.45 1.78
C GLU A 67 2.66 4.62 0.86
N TYR A 68 2.17 5.73 1.44
CA TYR A 68 1.91 6.96 0.72
C TYR A 68 3.14 7.86 0.67
N TYR A 69 3.86 7.83 -0.45
CA TYR A 69 5.17 8.47 -0.59
C TYR A 69 5.12 10.01 -0.54
N THR A 70 5.29 10.58 0.65
CA THR A 70 5.32 12.04 0.90
C THR A 70 6.57 12.73 0.35
N GLY A 71 7.61 11.95 0.03
CA GLY A 71 8.87 12.37 -0.55
C GLY A 71 9.44 11.27 -1.45
N TRP A 72 10.76 11.26 -1.62
CA TRP A 72 11.44 10.13 -2.26
C TRP A 72 12.85 10.00 -1.71
N LEU A 73 13.46 8.83 -1.91
CA LEU A 73 14.85 8.61 -1.54
C LEU A 73 15.81 9.42 -2.43
N ASP A 74 17.02 9.64 -1.93
CA ASP A 74 18.09 10.33 -2.64
C ASP A 74 19.16 9.36 -3.15
N TYR A 75 19.92 9.83 -4.13
CA TYR A 75 21.13 9.18 -4.62
C TYR A 75 22.32 10.13 -4.50
N TRP A 76 23.49 9.60 -4.17
CA TRP A 76 24.72 10.38 -4.10
C TRP A 76 25.01 11.10 -5.42
N GLY A 77 25.26 12.41 -5.36
CA GLY A 77 25.56 13.25 -6.52
C GLY A 77 24.35 13.62 -7.38
N GLN A 78 23.14 13.19 -7.02
CA GLN A 78 21.89 13.64 -7.66
C GLN A 78 21.26 14.79 -6.87
N ASN A 79 20.32 15.48 -7.52
CA ASN A 79 19.54 16.51 -6.84
C ASN A 79 18.65 15.88 -5.76
N HIS A 80 18.51 16.58 -4.63
CA HIS A 80 17.62 16.19 -3.54
C HIS A 80 16.18 16.05 -4.03
N SER A 81 15.57 14.90 -3.75
CA SER A 81 14.21 14.58 -4.12
C SER A 81 13.21 15.38 -3.28
N THR A 82 12.36 16.14 -3.96
CA THR A 82 11.26 16.86 -3.33
C THR A 82 9.92 16.47 -3.95
N ARG A 83 8.85 16.74 -3.19
CA ARG A 83 7.46 16.61 -3.61
C ARG A 83 6.68 17.86 -3.25
N SER A 84 5.67 18.15 -4.06
CA SER A 84 4.76 19.27 -3.83
C SER A 84 3.92 18.99 -2.58
N ILE A 85 4.01 19.87 -1.58
CA ILE A 85 3.18 19.81 -0.37
C ILE A 85 1.69 19.76 -0.74
N THR A 86 1.29 20.55 -1.74
CA THR A 86 -0.11 20.62 -2.20
C THR A 86 -0.59 19.30 -2.80
N ASP A 87 0.26 18.57 -3.52
CA ASP A 87 -0.15 17.30 -4.10
C ASP A 87 -0.21 16.20 -3.03
N VAL A 88 0.72 16.22 -2.07
CA VAL A 88 0.69 15.31 -0.90
C VAL A 88 -0.56 15.53 -0.06
N THR A 89 -0.88 16.78 0.29
CA THR A 89 -2.05 17.05 1.14
C THR A 89 -3.36 16.78 0.42
N ARG A 90 -3.45 17.07 -0.88
CA ARG A 90 -4.64 16.75 -1.69
C ARG A 90 -4.86 15.25 -1.81
N GLY A 91 -3.81 14.48 -2.07
CA GLY A 91 -3.92 13.01 -2.15
C GLY A 91 -4.33 12.40 -0.80
N LEU A 92 -3.74 12.87 0.30
CA LEU A 92 -4.14 12.47 1.66
C LEU A 92 -5.62 12.77 1.93
N GLU A 93 -6.07 14.00 1.67
CA GLU A 93 -7.45 14.41 1.87
C GLU A 93 -8.43 13.53 1.06
N ASN A 94 -8.08 13.22 -0.19
CA ASN A 94 -8.89 12.35 -1.05
C ASN A 94 -9.00 10.92 -0.50
N MET A 95 -7.89 10.34 -0.01
CA MET A 95 -7.91 9.01 0.60
C MET A 95 -8.76 8.98 1.87
N LEU A 96 -8.64 9.99 2.74
CA LEU A 96 -9.43 10.09 3.96
C LEU A 96 -10.93 10.27 3.68
N LYS A 97 -11.30 11.06 2.66
CA LYS A 97 -12.71 11.21 2.22
C LYS A 97 -13.30 9.90 1.70
N LEU A 98 -12.49 9.03 1.11
CA LEU A 98 -12.89 7.69 0.68
C LEU A 98 -13.00 6.69 1.85
N GLY A 99 -12.58 7.07 3.06
CA GLY A 99 -12.50 6.17 4.22
C GLY A 99 -11.37 5.15 4.13
N ALA A 100 -10.36 5.40 3.30
CA ALA A 100 -9.19 4.54 3.21
C ALA A 100 -8.29 4.71 4.44
N SER A 101 -7.68 3.61 4.88
CA SER A 101 -6.54 3.65 5.81
C SER A 101 -5.28 4.01 5.03
N VAL A 102 -4.42 4.85 5.60
CA VAL A 102 -3.22 5.36 4.94
C VAL A 102 -2.07 5.44 5.92
N ASN A 103 -0.89 5.00 5.47
CA ASN A 103 0.40 5.21 6.14
C ASN A 103 1.27 6.14 5.28
N MET A 104 2.00 7.06 5.91
CA MET A 104 2.73 8.16 5.25
C MET A 104 4.23 8.12 5.50
#